data_AF-A0A659SDK1-F1
#
_entry.id   AF-A0A659SDK1-F1
#
_cell.length_a   1.000
_cell.length_b   1.000
_cell.length_c   1.000
_cell.angle_alpha   90.00
_cell.angle_beta   90.00
_cell.angle_gamma   90.00
#
_symmetry.space_group_name_H-M   'P 1'
#
loop_
_entity.id
_entity.type
_entity.pdbx_description
1 polymer ?
#
loop_
_entity_poly.entity_id
_entity_poly.type
_entity_poly.pdbx_seq_one_letter_code
_entity_poly.pdbx_strand_id
1 'polypeptide(L)' 'MKIAIAGAGAMGCRFGYMLLEAGHDVTLIDSWQEHVAAIRSMGVVVDTETTQQITHSPAK' A
#
# COMPACT_ATOMS: atom_id res chain seq x y z
N MET A 1 -2.63 -10.45 -11.15
CA MET A 1 -2.98 -11.52 -10.17
C MET A 1 -3.51 -10.89 -8.90
N LYS A 2 -4.20 -11.63 -8.03
CA LYS A 2 -4.64 -11.13 -6.71
C LYS A 2 -3.58 -11.46 -5.66
N ILE A 3 -3.11 -10.45 -4.94
CA ILE A 3 -2.01 -10.56 -3.97
C ILE A 3 -2.42 -9.91 -2.66
N ALA A 4 -2.26 -10.62 -1.54
CA ALA A 4 -2.44 -10.06 -0.21
C ALA A 4 -1.08 -9.90 0.47
N ILE A 5 -0.82 -8.73 1.04
CA ILE A 5 0.39 -8.45 1.82
C ILE A 5 0.00 -8.35 3.28
N ALA A 6 0.39 -9.36 4.06
CA ALA A 6 0.18 -9.40 5.50
C ALA A 6 1.28 -8.61 6.23
N GLY A 7 0.93 -7.40 6.67
CA GLY A 7 1.81 -6.39 7.26
C GLY A 7 1.97 -5.20 6.31
N ALA A 8 1.27 -4.10 6.58
CA ALA A 8 1.32 -2.87 5.78
C ALA A 8 2.31 -1.84 6.35
N GLY A 9 3.35 -2.28 7.06
CA GLY A 9 4.48 -1.41 7.44
C GLY A 9 5.30 -0.93 6.23
N ALA A 10 6.43 -0.26 6.47
CA ALA A 10 7.24 0.37 5.43
C ALA A 10 7.56 -0.56 4.23
N MET A 11 8.02 -1.79 4.50
CA MET A 11 8.32 -2.75 3.43
C MET A 11 7.08 -3.31 2.76
N GLY A 12 6.01 -3.60 3.51
CA GLY A 12 4.75 -4.06 2.95
C GLY A 12 4.16 -3.06 1.96
N CYS A 13 4.15 -1.77 2.34
CA CYS A 13 3.74 -0.69 1.46
C CYS A 13 4.64 -0.56 0.22
N ARG A 14 5.97 -0.70 0.38
CA ARG A 14 6.90 -0.62 -0.76
C ARG A 14 6.66 -1.75 -1.77
N PHE A 15 6.56 -2.99 -1.31
CA PHE A 15 6.25 -4.12 -2.19
C PHE A 15 4.85 -4.01 -2.79
N GLY A 16 3.88 -3.59 -1.99
CA GLY A 16 2.50 -3.38 -2.45
C GLY A 16 2.43 -2.36 -3.57
N TYR A 17 3.09 -1.22 -3.40
CA TYR A 17 3.23 -0.20 -4.45
C TYR A 17 3.84 -0.77 -5.73
N MET A 18 4.98 -1.45 -5.64
CA MET A 18 5.65 -2.00 -6.84
C MET A 18 4.78 -3.04 -7.57
N LEU A 19 4.00 -3.83 -6.83
CA LEU A 19 3.10 -4.83 -7.41
C LEU A 19 1.84 -4.18 -8.03
N LEU A 20 1.35 -3.07 -7.45
CA LEU A 20 0.27 -2.27 -8.02
C LEU A 20 0.70 -1.62 -9.35
N GLU A 21 1.90 -1.02 -9.37
CA GLU A 21 2.52 -0.46 -10.58
C GLU A 21 2.71 -1.52 -11.68
N ALA A 22 2.98 -2.77 -11.30
CA ALA A 22 3.06 -3.90 -12.22
C ALA A 22 1.69 -4.42 -12.72
N GLY A 23 0.58 -3.77 -12.34
CA GLY A 23 -0.78 -4.11 -12.77
C GLY A 23 -1.40 -5.29 -12.01
N HIS A 24 -0.96 -5.56 -10.78
CA HIS A 24 -1.58 -6.57 -9.93
C HIS A 24 -2.65 -5.98 -9.00
N ASP A 25 -3.65 -6.79 -8.66
CA ASP A 25 -4.67 -6.45 -7.67
C ASP A 25 -4.12 -6.78 -6.27
N VAL A 26 -3.68 -5.76 -5.55
CA VAL A 26 -3.01 -5.90 -4.24
C VAL A 26 -3.92 -5.41 -3.14
N THR A 27 -4.04 -6.21 -2.07
CA THR A 27 -4.67 -5.80 -0.80
C THR A 27 -3.60 -5.73 0.29
N LEU A 28 -3.50 -4.60 0.98
CA LEU A 28 -2.65 -4.42 2.16
C LEU A 28 -3.42 -4.84 3.41
N ILE A 29 -2.78 -5.57 4.33
CA ILE A 29 -3.40 -6.02 5.58
C ILE A 29 -2.54 -5.58 6.75
N ASP A 30 -3.13 -4.96 7.77
CA ASP A 30 -2.39 -4.58 8.98
C ASP A 30 -3.27 -4.70 10.23
N SER A 31 -2.66 -5.06 11.36
CA SER A 31 -3.36 -5.09 12.65
C SER A 31 -3.54 -3.69 13.26
N TRP A 32 -2.79 -2.70 12.79
CA TRP A 32 -2.84 -1.33 13.29
C TRP A 32 -4.01 -0.57 12.62
N GLN A 33 -5.13 -0.46 13.34
CA GLN A 33 -6.38 0.09 12.77
C GLN A 33 -6.26 1.53 12.28
N GLU A 34 -5.56 2.40 13.02
CA GLU A 34 -5.35 3.80 12.60
C GLU A 34 -4.54 3.87 11.30
N HIS A 35 -3.57 2.97 11.13
CA HIS A 35 -2.79 2.88 9.90
C HIS A 35 -3.66 2.40 8.72
N VAL A 36 -4.47 1.38 8.92
CA VAL A 36 -5.43 0.90 7.91
C VAL A 36 -6.40 2.02 7.53
N ALA A 37 -6.93 2.76 8.50
CA ALA A 37 -7.81 3.89 8.26
C ALA A 37 -7.13 5.00 7.45
N ALA A 38 -5.86 5.32 7.76
CA ALA A 38 -5.07 6.29 7.02
C ALA A 38 -4.83 5.84 5.57
N ILE A 39 -4.49 4.57 5.35
CA ILE A 39 -4.32 4.03 3.98
C ILE A 39 -5.64 4.08 3.20
N ARG A 40 -6.78 3.79 3.85
CA ARG A 40 -8.10 3.86 3.18
C ARG A 40 -8.48 5.30 2.81
N SER A 41 -8.16 6.29 3.63
CA SER A 41 -8.56 7.68 3.41
C SER A 41 -7.61 8.42 2.48
N MET A 42 -6.30 8.22 2.62
CA MET A 42 -5.26 8.98 1.91
C MET A 42 -4.50 8.16 0.88
N GLY A 43 -4.67 6.84 0.85
CA GLY A 43 -3.81 5.94 0.07
C GLY A 43 -2.43 5.75 0.73
N VAL A 44 -1.55 5.05 0.02
CA VAL A 44 -0.14 4.92 0.36
C VAL A 44 0.63 6.02 -0.36
N VAL A 45 1.27 6.90 0.41
CA VAL A 45 2.17 7.92 -0.13
C VAL A 45 3.57 7.31 -0.27
N VAL A 46 4.09 7.33 -1.49
CA VAL A 46 5.43 6.83 -1.82
C VAL A 46 6.29 8.02 -2.20
N ASP A 47 7.26 8.31 -1.35
CA ASP A 47 8.26 9.36 -1.57
C ASP A 47 9.56 8.72 -2.06
N THR A 48 10.01 9.14 -3.23
CA THR A 48 11.28 8.73 -3.84
C THR A 48 12.18 9.96 -3.98
N GLU A 49 13.46 9.76 -4.29
CA GLU A 49 14.41 10.86 -4.46
C GLU A 49 13.98 11.91 -5.51
N THR A 50 13.05 11.55 -6.41
CA THR A 50 12.64 12.42 -7.53
C THR A 50 11.15 12.73 -7.54
N THR A 51 10.30 11.91 -6.90
CA THR A 51 8.84 12.02 -7.03
C THR A 51 8.11 11.61 -5.76
N GLN A 52 6.99 12.26 -5.49
CA GLN A 52 5.99 11.80 -4.53
C GLN A 52 4.75 11.33 -5.27
N GLN A 53 4.29 10.12 -4.97
CA GLN A 53 3.11 9.52 -5.60
C GLN A 53 2.15 8.98 -4.54
N ILE A 54 0.85 8.97 -4.87
CA ILE A 54 -0.18 8.38 -4.02
C ILE A 54 -0.75 7.18 -4.77
N THR A 55 -0.69 6.01 -4.15
CA THR A 55 -1.27 4.79 -4.67
C THR A 55 -2.42 4.35 -3.78
N HIS A 56 -3.56 4.07 -4.39
CA HIS A 56 -4.72 3.53 -3.69
C HIS A 56 -4.74 2.01 -3.82
N SER A 57 -4.81 1.35 -2.68
CA SER A 57 -5.01 -0.10 -2.56
C SER A 57 -6.10 -0.35 -1.52
N PRO A 58 -6.96 -1.35 -1.72
CA PRO A 58 -7.80 -1.84 -0.65
C PRO A 58 -6.93 -2.23 0.56
N ALA A 59 -7.13 -1.57 1.70
CA ALA A 59 -6.49 -1.94 2.96
C ALA A 59 -7.49 -2.65 3.87
N LYS A 60 -7.07 -3.71 4.56
CA LYS A 60 -7.90 -4.52 5.46
C LYS A 60 -7.35 -4.61 6.87
#